data_AF-A0A3N5ES02-F1
#
_entry.id   AF-A0A3N5ES02-F1
#
_cell.length_a   1.000
_cell.length_b   1.000
_cell.length_c   1.000
_cell.angle_alpha   90.00
_cell.angle_beta   90.00
_cell.angle_gamma   90.00
#
_symmetry.space_group_name_H-M   'P 1'
#
loop_
_entity.id
_entity.type
_entity.pdbx_description
1 polymer ?
#
loop_
_entity_poly.entity_id
_entity_poly.type
_entity_poly.pdbx_seq_one_letter_code
_entity_poly.pdbx_strand_id
1 'polypeptide(L)'
;MIAPFEQANPHALAALVAAGETHSIEASEDIVDAQGVKLWARGKPVAAELVERLVDRRLRRPIEQCLAARDGIDAGQVVAETARLLEGSPYLSLLAGREARRLLEIAGSLPLVPPVALLMTAAKGRGDAFTHACLVMLLAGALAARCGSDVSGMQRAMLAALVHDIGEQYVNPEYLRSRRELSLEEWRHVSAHPRVGELFVQTNTRYPKQIAALVAAHHERLDGTGYPARAVAPALPEGAGYLLVAETMAGVMNDPVSAPARAVLAMGLVFGEYPMGVVNHVVLAQRSFPVEGSVTLEREAARERVVAVRDGLERAREVAATLEDRIAHDAERRSLKRLAPLLTRLGAAFVSTGTAHYFDLVEQCADADAELVLQLELVPREVRWRMRSLARDVAQDLGAFPDGGRERFAPLLDALRGESAVRA
;
A
#
# COMPACT_ATOMS: atom_id res chain seq x y z
N MET A 1 -14.97 -15.85 -21.34
CA MET A 1 -14.48 -15.09 -20.16
C MET A 1 -15.47 -15.32 -19.04
N ILE A 2 -15.03 -15.86 -17.90
CA ILE A 2 -15.84 -15.96 -16.67
C ILE A 2 -16.03 -14.53 -16.15
N ALA A 3 -17.26 -14.12 -15.82
CA ALA A 3 -17.46 -12.79 -15.26
C ALA A 3 -16.80 -12.71 -13.87
N PRO A 4 -16.25 -11.55 -13.48
CA PRO A 4 -15.58 -11.39 -12.20
C PRO A 4 -16.53 -11.69 -11.03
N PHE A 5 -16.02 -12.39 -10.01
CA PHE A 5 -16.76 -12.82 -8.80
C PHE A 5 -17.93 -13.80 -9.04
N GLU A 6 -17.97 -14.51 -10.17
CA GLU A 6 -18.93 -15.62 -10.36
C GLU A 6 -18.62 -16.84 -9.49
N GLN A 7 -17.38 -17.00 -9.02
CA GLN A 7 -17.00 -18.02 -8.04
C GLN A 7 -16.60 -17.33 -6.74
N ALA A 8 -17.02 -17.91 -5.62
CA ALA A 8 -16.64 -17.39 -4.31
C ALA A 8 -15.13 -17.58 -4.11
N ASN A 9 -14.41 -16.50 -3.82
CA ASN A 9 -13.00 -16.60 -3.48
C ASN A 9 -12.85 -17.29 -2.12
N PRO A 10 -11.99 -18.32 -2.00
CA PRO A 10 -11.88 -19.10 -0.76
C PRO A 10 -11.37 -18.28 0.42
N HIS A 11 -10.48 -17.31 0.21
CA HIS A 11 -9.95 -16.45 1.28
C HIS A 11 -10.98 -15.44 1.76
N ALA A 12 -11.75 -14.84 0.84
CA ALA A 12 -12.84 -13.93 1.18
C ALA A 12 -13.93 -14.68 1.94
N LEU A 13 -14.32 -15.87 1.48
CA LEU A 13 -15.35 -16.67 2.13
C LEU A 13 -14.92 -17.15 3.52
N ALA A 14 -13.65 -17.58 3.68
CA ALA A 14 -13.11 -17.91 5.00
C ALA A 14 -13.13 -16.70 5.95
N ALA A 15 -12.85 -15.49 5.44
CA ALA A 15 -12.99 -14.25 6.21
C ALA A 15 -14.42 -14.06 6.73
N LEU A 16 -15.40 -14.27 5.85
CA LEU A 16 -16.82 -14.08 6.15
C LEU A 16 -17.33 -15.12 7.16
N VAL A 17 -16.89 -16.37 7.04
CA VAL A 17 -17.21 -17.42 8.03
C VAL A 17 -16.63 -17.07 9.39
N ALA A 18 -15.35 -16.70 9.47
CA ALA A 18 -14.72 -16.30 10.72
C ALA A 18 -15.41 -15.05 11.34
N ALA A 19 -15.79 -14.08 10.51
CA ALA A 19 -16.54 -12.91 10.99
C ALA A 19 -17.94 -13.28 11.49
N GLY A 20 -18.59 -14.29 10.89
CA GLY A 20 -19.88 -14.83 11.31
C GLY A 20 -19.90 -15.48 12.70
N GLU A 21 -18.74 -15.79 13.27
CA GLU A 21 -18.63 -16.29 14.66
C GLU A 21 -18.86 -15.18 15.70
N THR A 22 -18.63 -13.91 15.31
CA THR A 22 -18.70 -12.75 16.21
C THR A 22 -19.72 -11.70 15.80
N HIS A 23 -20.20 -11.76 14.55
CA HIS A 23 -21.17 -10.83 13.98
C HIS A 23 -22.31 -11.61 13.32
N SER A 24 -23.51 -11.04 13.34
CA SER A 24 -24.68 -11.57 12.65
C SER A 24 -24.57 -11.36 11.13
N ILE A 25 -23.96 -12.34 10.44
CA ILE A 25 -23.86 -12.36 8.98
C ILE A 25 -24.80 -13.42 8.42
N GLU A 26 -25.73 -13.00 7.56
CA GLU A 26 -26.75 -13.87 6.96
C GLU A 26 -26.98 -13.61 5.48
N ALA A 27 -27.59 -14.59 4.81
CA ALA A 27 -28.02 -14.43 3.43
C ALA A 27 -29.20 -13.46 3.33
N SER A 28 -28.99 -12.33 2.67
CA SER A 28 -30.02 -11.32 2.42
C SER A 28 -31.05 -11.75 1.37
N GLU A 29 -30.69 -12.71 0.52
CA GLU A 29 -31.52 -13.35 -0.51
C GLU A 29 -31.17 -14.84 -0.64
N ASP A 30 -31.95 -15.61 -1.43
CA ASP A 30 -31.59 -17.00 -1.75
C ASP A 30 -30.32 -17.02 -2.62
N ILE A 31 -29.28 -17.72 -2.16
CA ILE A 31 -28.05 -17.90 -2.92
C ILE A 31 -28.28 -19.05 -3.92
N VAL A 32 -28.19 -18.72 -5.20
CA VAL A 32 -28.42 -19.66 -6.30
C VAL A 32 -27.21 -19.73 -7.23
N ASP A 33 -26.99 -20.91 -7.80
CA ASP A 33 -26.00 -21.08 -8.88
C ASP A 33 -26.50 -20.48 -10.22
N ALA A 34 -25.63 -20.49 -11.22
CA ALA A 34 -25.90 -19.98 -12.56
C ALA A 34 -27.09 -20.71 -13.23
N GLN A 35 -27.36 -21.95 -12.85
CA GLN A 35 -28.49 -22.77 -13.32
C GLN A 35 -29.78 -22.50 -12.52
N GLY A 36 -29.71 -21.74 -11.43
CA GLY A 36 -30.85 -21.42 -10.57
C GLY A 36 -31.12 -22.44 -9.46
N VAL A 37 -30.19 -23.37 -9.21
CA VAL A 37 -30.28 -24.27 -8.08
C VAL A 37 -29.98 -23.49 -6.81
N LYS A 38 -30.87 -23.57 -5.82
CA LYS A 38 -30.68 -22.94 -4.51
C LYS A 38 -29.61 -23.67 -3.72
N LEU A 39 -28.53 -22.96 -3.42
CA LEU A 39 -27.42 -23.43 -2.59
C LEU A 39 -27.64 -23.06 -1.12
N TRP A 40 -28.15 -21.86 -0.84
CA TRP A 40 -28.39 -21.37 0.52
C TRP A 40 -29.67 -20.56 0.58
N ALA A 41 -30.44 -20.71 1.67
CA ALA A 41 -31.71 -20.00 1.83
C ALA A 41 -31.49 -18.61 2.45
N ARG A 42 -32.33 -17.65 2.06
CA ARG A 42 -32.44 -16.33 2.70
C ARG A 42 -32.65 -16.46 4.21
N GLY A 43 -31.99 -15.58 4.97
CA GLY A 43 -32.02 -15.52 6.44
C GLY A 43 -31.17 -16.59 7.12
N LYS A 44 -30.57 -17.51 6.36
CA LYS A 44 -29.67 -18.50 6.95
C LYS A 44 -28.30 -17.85 7.23
N PRO A 45 -27.74 -18.02 8.44
CA PRO A 45 -26.44 -17.46 8.79
C PRO A 45 -25.32 -18.03 7.93
N VAL A 46 -24.21 -17.29 7.81
CA VAL A 46 -22.97 -17.78 7.23
C VAL A 46 -22.34 -18.79 8.17
N ALA A 47 -21.96 -19.95 7.63
CA ALA A 47 -21.38 -21.06 8.39
C ALA A 47 -20.49 -21.93 7.49
N ALA A 48 -19.74 -22.87 8.06
CA ALA A 48 -18.84 -23.75 7.32
C ALA A 48 -19.56 -24.56 6.23
N GLU A 49 -20.82 -24.96 6.44
CA GLU A 49 -21.59 -25.72 5.45
C GLU A 49 -21.98 -24.86 4.23
N LEU A 50 -21.91 -23.53 4.32
CA LEU A 50 -22.04 -22.65 3.15
C LEU A 50 -20.83 -22.87 2.23
N VAL A 51 -19.62 -22.96 2.79
CA VAL A 51 -18.38 -23.17 2.03
C VAL A 51 -18.48 -24.42 1.19
N GLU A 52 -18.85 -25.55 1.81
CA GLU A 52 -19.01 -26.84 1.14
C GLU A 52 -19.99 -26.78 -0.03
N ARG A 53 -21.07 -26.00 0.10
CA ARG A 53 -22.08 -25.86 -0.95
C ARG A 53 -21.67 -24.93 -2.09
N LEU A 54 -20.70 -24.04 -1.86
CA LEU A 54 -20.20 -23.11 -2.87
C LEU A 54 -18.98 -23.66 -3.63
N VAL A 55 -18.35 -24.76 -3.16
CA VAL A 55 -17.20 -25.39 -3.84
C VAL A 55 -17.55 -25.70 -5.30
N ASP A 56 -16.71 -25.21 -6.21
CA ASP A 56 -16.82 -25.35 -7.68
C ASP A 56 -18.15 -24.87 -8.29
N ARG A 57 -18.94 -24.08 -7.55
CA ARG A 57 -20.19 -23.49 -8.05
C ARG A 57 -19.96 -22.11 -8.65
N ARG A 58 -20.56 -21.89 -9.81
CA ARG A 58 -20.71 -20.55 -10.40
C ARG A 58 -22.02 -19.96 -9.90
N LEU A 59 -21.95 -18.84 -9.20
CA LEU A 59 -23.08 -18.12 -8.64
C LEU A 59 -23.69 -17.18 -9.68
N ARG A 60 -25.01 -16.99 -9.57
CA ARG A 60 -25.71 -15.99 -10.40
C ARG A 60 -25.29 -14.57 -10.06
N ARG A 61 -24.96 -14.32 -8.79
CA ARG A 61 -24.50 -13.04 -8.26
C ARG A 61 -23.31 -13.27 -7.33
N PRO A 62 -22.38 -12.31 -7.23
CA PRO A 62 -21.27 -12.38 -6.28
C PRO A 62 -21.78 -12.63 -4.86
N ILE A 63 -21.06 -13.46 -4.11
CA ILE A 63 -21.47 -13.88 -2.75
C ILE A 63 -21.60 -12.67 -1.81
N GLU A 64 -20.78 -11.64 -2.00
CA GLU A 64 -20.75 -10.40 -1.24
C GLU A 64 -22.00 -9.55 -1.46
N GLN A 65 -22.73 -9.77 -2.56
CA GLN A 65 -24.04 -9.12 -2.78
C GLN A 65 -25.19 -9.89 -2.16
N CYS A 66 -25.00 -11.18 -1.92
CA CYS A 66 -26.03 -12.06 -1.38
C CYS A 66 -26.01 -12.09 0.15
N LEU A 67 -24.89 -11.73 0.79
CA LEU A 67 -24.72 -11.70 2.23
C LEU A 67 -24.83 -10.28 2.80
N ALA A 68 -25.23 -10.16 4.06
CA ALA A 68 -25.25 -8.91 4.79
C ALA A 68 -24.86 -9.12 6.27
N ALA A 69 -24.03 -8.23 6.80
CA ALA A 69 -23.75 -8.14 8.24
C ALA A 69 -24.80 -7.21 8.88
N ARG A 70 -25.66 -7.75 9.76
CA ARG A 70 -26.77 -7.00 10.39
C ARG A 70 -26.30 -6.05 11.48
N ASP A 71 -25.24 -6.42 12.17
CA ASP A 71 -24.53 -5.69 13.23
C ASP A 71 -23.08 -5.36 12.80
N GLY A 72 -22.84 -5.31 11.48
CA GLY A 72 -21.55 -4.97 10.91
C GLY A 72 -21.22 -3.49 10.96
N ILE A 73 -20.10 -3.12 10.35
CA ILE A 73 -19.62 -1.74 10.29
C ILE A 73 -20.65 -0.80 9.66
N ASP A 74 -21.02 0.23 10.42
CA ASP A 74 -21.87 1.33 9.98
C ASP A 74 -21.15 2.69 10.00
N ALA A 75 -21.85 3.73 9.52
CA ALA A 75 -21.31 5.09 9.48
C ALA A 75 -21.02 5.65 10.88
N GLY A 76 -21.78 5.24 11.90
CA GLY A 76 -21.56 5.65 13.29
C GLY A 76 -20.23 5.13 13.83
N GLN A 77 -19.88 3.88 13.52
CA GLN A 77 -18.59 3.29 13.89
C GLN A 77 -17.42 3.94 13.15
N VAL A 78 -17.59 4.30 11.87
CA VAL A 78 -16.57 5.04 11.12
C VAL A 78 -16.33 6.43 11.74
N VAL A 79 -17.40 7.15 12.09
CA VAL A 79 -17.30 8.46 12.78
C VAL A 79 -16.62 8.32 14.14
N ALA A 80 -17.03 7.34 14.94
CA ALA A 80 -16.48 7.11 16.27
C ALA A 80 -14.97 6.79 16.20
N GLU A 81 -14.55 5.93 15.27
CA GLU A 81 -13.13 5.61 15.10
C GLU A 81 -12.32 6.79 14.57
N THR A 82 -12.90 7.58 13.65
CA THR A 82 -12.27 8.81 13.13
C THR A 82 -12.08 9.85 14.24
N ALA A 83 -13.08 10.03 15.12
CA ALA A 83 -13.00 10.92 16.26
C ALA A 83 -11.91 10.45 17.25
N ARG A 84 -11.88 9.15 17.56
CA ARG A 84 -10.86 8.54 18.40
C ARG A 84 -9.44 8.78 17.87
N LEU A 85 -9.24 8.67 16.56
CA LEU A 85 -7.95 8.93 15.90
C LEU A 85 -7.53 10.41 16.04
N LEU A 86 -8.47 11.35 15.84
CA LEU A 86 -8.22 12.78 16.02
C LEU A 86 -7.83 13.12 17.46
N GLU A 87 -8.59 12.61 18.44
CA GLU A 87 -8.35 12.81 19.87
C GLU A 87 -7.04 12.18 20.32
N GLY A 88 -6.70 11.00 19.78
CA GLY A 88 -5.50 10.25 20.14
C GLY A 88 -4.19 10.76 19.51
N SER A 89 -4.25 11.72 18.58
CA SER A 89 -3.05 12.21 17.89
C SER A 89 -3.09 13.72 17.65
N PRO A 90 -2.25 14.49 18.37
CA PRO A 90 -2.08 15.92 18.11
C PRO A 90 -1.65 16.22 16.68
N TYR A 91 -0.90 15.31 16.06
CA TYR A 91 -0.46 15.44 14.67
C TYR A 91 -1.63 15.34 13.68
N LEU A 92 -2.51 14.35 13.86
CA LEU A 92 -3.72 14.21 13.04
C LEU A 92 -4.66 15.40 13.25
N SER A 93 -4.81 15.84 14.50
CA SER A 93 -5.56 17.05 14.84
C SER A 93 -5.01 18.31 14.15
N LEU A 94 -3.69 18.50 14.12
CA LEU A 94 -3.07 19.63 13.42
C LEU A 94 -3.29 19.56 11.91
N LEU A 95 -3.20 18.37 11.32
CA LEU A 95 -3.42 18.14 9.89
C LEU A 95 -4.88 18.28 9.46
N ALA A 96 -5.83 17.87 10.28
CA ALA A 96 -7.25 18.13 10.05
C ALA A 96 -7.59 19.61 10.23
N GLY A 97 -6.96 20.26 11.22
CA GLY A 97 -7.12 21.69 11.48
C GLY A 97 -8.58 22.11 11.62
N ARG A 98 -8.95 23.23 11.00
CA ARG A 98 -10.33 23.75 11.04
C ARG A 98 -11.37 22.84 10.36
N GLU A 99 -10.93 21.91 9.51
CA GLU A 99 -11.81 21.02 8.76
C GLU A 99 -12.13 19.73 9.54
N ALA A 100 -11.57 19.52 10.74
CA ALA A 100 -11.81 18.32 11.55
C ALA A 100 -13.29 17.98 11.73
N ARG A 101 -14.12 18.98 12.06
CA ARG A 101 -15.57 18.79 12.19
C ARG A 101 -16.21 18.38 10.86
N ARG A 102 -15.83 19.03 9.75
CA ARG A 102 -16.33 18.73 8.41
C ARG A 102 -15.93 17.31 7.98
N LEU A 103 -14.72 16.86 8.32
CA LEU A 103 -14.26 15.50 8.06
C LEU A 103 -15.12 14.47 8.80
N LEU A 104 -15.47 14.71 10.06
CA LEU A 104 -16.40 13.84 10.80
C LEU A 104 -17.81 13.83 10.19
N GLU A 105 -18.32 14.99 9.78
CA GLU A 105 -19.61 15.10 9.08
C GLU A 105 -19.60 14.34 7.75
N ILE A 106 -18.51 14.44 6.98
CA ILE A 106 -18.33 13.67 5.73
C ILE A 106 -18.28 12.18 6.03
N ALA A 107 -17.48 11.75 7.02
CA ALA A 107 -17.35 10.34 7.41
C ALA A 107 -18.71 9.72 7.74
N GLY A 108 -19.59 10.44 8.45
CA GLY A 108 -20.95 10.00 8.76
C GLY A 108 -21.92 9.97 7.57
N SER A 109 -21.56 10.63 6.46
CA SER A 109 -22.37 10.69 5.23
C SER A 109 -21.90 9.74 4.13
N LEU A 110 -20.76 9.06 4.31
CA LEU A 110 -20.20 8.16 3.30
C LEU A 110 -21.16 6.98 3.06
N PRO A 111 -21.46 6.65 1.79
CA PRO A 111 -22.48 5.65 1.48
C PRO A 111 -21.93 4.23 1.68
N LEU A 112 -21.92 3.69 2.90
CA LEU A 112 -21.52 2.31 3.17
C LEU A 112 -22.58 1.30 2.66
N VAL A 113 -22.44 0.89 1.40
CA VAL A 113 -23.33 -0.13 0.82
C VAL A 113 -23.11 -1.51 1.47
N PRO A 114 -24.12 -2.40 1.49
CA PRO A 114 -24.03 -3.66 2.23
C PRO A 114 -22.80 -4.54 1.91
N PRO A 115 -22.37 -4.70 0.64
CA PRO A 115 -21.16 -5.47 0.34
C PRO A 115 -19.87 -4.87 0.93
N VAL A 116 -19.78 -3.54 1.00
CA VAL A 116 -18.64 -2.83 1.59
C VAL A 116 -18.67 -2.99 3.11
N ALA A 117 -19.81 -2.74 3.74
CA ALA A 117 -19.99 -2.94 5.18
C ALA A 117 -19.65 -4.39 5.60
N LEU A 118 -20.09 -5.37 4.82
CA LEU A 118 -19.80 -6.79 5.02
C LEU A 118 -18.28 -7.07 5.00
N LEU A 119 -17.57 -6.67 3.94
CA LEU A 119 -16.13 -6.93 3.81
C LEU A 119 -15.30 -6.15 4.82
N MET A 120 -15.68 -4.91 5.15
CA MET A 120 -15.03 -4.16 6.22
C MET A 120 -15.22 -4.84 7.58
N THR A 121 -16.41 -5.40 7.84
CA THR A 121 -16.69 -6.15 9.08
C THR A 121 -15.78 -7.38 9.17
N ALA A 122 -15.60 -8.10 8.06
CA ALA A 122 -14.65 -9.21 7.99
C ALA A 122 -13.19 -8.76 8.18
N ALA A 123 -12.81 -7.61 7.60
CA ALA A 123 -11.47 -7.04 7.76
C ALA A 123 -11.18 -6.65 9.22
N LYS A 124 -12.16 -6.10 9.94
CA LYS A 124 -12.04 -5.73 11.37
C LYS A 124 -11.66 -6.93 12.26
N GLY A 125 -12.13 -8.13 11.93
CA GLY A 125 -11.74 -9.36 12.63
C GLY A 125 -10.27 -9.76 12.46
N ARG A 126 -9.53 -9.13 11.53
CA ARG A 126 -8.14 -9.47 11.20
C ARG A 126 -7.08 -8.56 11.83
N GLY A 127 -7.45 -7.71 12.79
CA GLY A 127 -6.50 -6.83 13.51
C GLY A 127 -6.88 -5.37 13.38
N ASP A 128 -5.94 -4.54 12.92
CA ASP A 128 -6.07 -3.08 12.82
C ASP A 128 -6.58 -2.58 11.47
N ALA A 129 -6.96 -3.46 10.54
CA ALA A 129 -7.38 -3.10 9.18
C ALA A 129 -8.50 -2.03 9.15
N PHE A 130 -9.49 -2.10 10.05
CA PHE A 130 -10.54 -1.08 10.15
C PHE A 130 -10.00 0.27 10.64
N THR A 131 -9.13 0.25 11.66
CA THR A 131 -8.46 1.45 12.17
C THR A 131 -7.58 2.07 11.08
N HIS A 132 -6.83 1.25 10.35
CA HIS A 132 -6.00 1.67 9.22
C HIS A 132 -6.84 2.33 8.12
N ALA A 133 -7.95 1.70 7.69
CA ALA A 133 -8.85 2.28 6.69
C ALA A 133 -9.42 3.65 7.15
N CYS A 134 -9.80 3.79 8.42
CA CYS A 134 -10.26 5.07 8.97
C CYS A 134 -9.15 6.12 9.05
N LEU A 135 -7.91 5.70 9.35
CA LEU A 135 -6.74 6.56 9.40
C LEU A 135 -6.38 7.11 8.01
N VAL A 136 -6.29 6.24 7.00
CA VAL A 136 -6.03 6.63 5.61
C VAL A 136 -7.15 7.52 5.09
N MET A 137 -8.41 7.21 5.41
CA MET A 137 -9.57 8.07 5.10
C MET A 137 -9.41 9.47 5.69
N LEU A 138 -9.12 9.58 6.98
CA LEU A 138 -8.96 10.87 7.67
C LEU A 138 -7.83 11.70 7.04
N LEU A 139 -6.68 11.07 6.79
CA LEU A 139 -5.52 11.72 6.19
C LEU A 139 -5.80 12.20 4.77
N ALA A 140 -6.37 11.34 3.92
CA ALA A 140 -6.70 11.70 2.55
C ALA A 140 -7.68 12.88 2.50
N GLY A 141 -8.70 12.88 3.37
CA GLY A 141 -9.63 14.00 3.52
C GLY A 141 -8.96 15.29 3.99
N ALA A 142 -8.10 15.20 5.01
CA ALA A 142 -7.35 16.35 5.52
C ALA A 142 -6.41 16.95 4.47
N LEU A 143 -5.67 16.10 3.76
CA LEU A 143 -4.76 16.50 2.69
C LEU A 143 -5.52 17.14 1.51
N ALA A 144 -6.63 16.53 1.10
CA ALA A 144 -7.50 17.09 0.06
C ALA A 144 -8.00 18.49 0.43
N ALA A 145 -8.44 18.67 1.67
CA ALA A 145 -8.93 19.95 2.17
C ALA A 145 -7.82 21.01 2.22
N ARG A 146 -6.61 20.65 2.68
CA ARG A 146 -5.46 21.57 2.71
C ARG A 146 -4.99 21.98 1.32
N CYS A 147 -5.17 21.11 0.33
CA CYS A 147 -4.94 21.41 -1.08
C CYS A 147 -6.09 22.21 -1.73
N GLY A 148 -7.12 22.60 -0.97
CA GLY A 148 -8.22 23.44 -1.44
C GLY A 148 -9.34 22.68 -2.17
N SER A 149 -9.42 21.35 -2.02
CA SER A 149 -10.54 20.58 -2.58
C SER A 149 -11.86 21.02 -1.95
N ASP A 150 -12.93 21.01 -2.74
CA ASP A 150 -14.28 21.22 -2.24
C ASP A 150 -14.80 19.99 -1.48
N VAL A 151 -16.01 20.10 -0.91
CA VAL A 151 -16.64 19.01 -0.15
C VAL A 151 -16.77 17.73 -0.99
N SER A 152 -17.07 17.87 -2.29
CA SER A 152 -17.23 16.73 -3.18
C SER A 152 -15.88 16.02 -3.43
N GLY A 153 -14.80 16.78 -3.60
CA GLY A 153 -13.44 16.27 -3.70
C GLY A 153 -12.98 15.56 -2.43
N MET A 154 -13.26 16.16 -1.26
CA MET A 154 -12.99 15.53 0.04
C MET A 154 -13.77 14.22 0.20
N GLN A 155 -15.07 14.21 -0.13
CA GLN A 155 -15.91 12.99 -0.09
C GLN A 155 -15.36 11.88 -0.98
N ARG A 156 -14.91 12.21 -2.21
CA ARG A 156 -14.31 11.22 -3.12
C ARG A 156 -13.01 10.65 -2.56
N ALA A 157 -12.11 11.51 -2.07
CA ALA A 157 -10.83 11.08 -1.50
C ALA A 157 -11.05 10.20 -0.26
N MET A 158 -11.94 10.60 0.64
CA MET A 158 -12.28 9.85 1.85
C MET A 158 -12.94 8.51 1.53
N LEU A 159 -13.92 8.48 0.62
CA LEU A 159 -14.59 7.23 0.26
C LEU A 159 -13.62 6.24 -0.39
N ALA A 160 -12.76 6.70 -1.31
CA ALA A 160 -11.77 5.84 -1.95
C ALA A 160 -10.73 5.32 -0.94
N ALA A 161 -10.26 6.19 -0.05
CA ALA A 161 -9.33 5.83 1.01
C ALA A 161 -9.94 4.85 2.03
N LEU A 162 -11.23 4.97 2.37
CA LEU A 162 -11.88 4.05 3.30
C LEU A 162 -11.96 2.61 2.75
N VAL A 163 -12.00 2.45 1.42
CA VAL A 163 -12.18 1.15 0.76
C VAL A 163 -10.96 0.71 -0.06
N HIS A 164 -9.81 1.37 0.09
CA HIS A 164 -8.65 1.15 -0.78
C HIS A 164 -8.11 -0.29 -0.69
N ASP A 165 -8.07 -0.86 0.52
CA ASP A 165 -7.60 -2.22 0.79
C ASP A 165 -8.70 -3.29 0.79
N ILE A 166 -9.91 -2.98 0.29
CA ILE A 166 -10.99 -3.99 0.26
C ILE A 166 -10.61 -5.24 -0.55
N GLY A 167 -9.68 -5.09 -1.50
CA GLY A 167 -9.12 -6.19 -2.28
C GLY A 167 -8.29 -7.19 -1.46
N GLU A 168 -7.78 -6.80 -0.29
CA GLU A 168 -6.98 -7.69 0.58
C GLU A 168 -7.80 -8.87 1.12
N GLN A 169 -9.13 -8.75 1.17
CA GLN A 169 -10.02 -9.85 1.59
C GLN A 169 -9.88 -11.08 0.67
N TYR A 170 -9.41 -10.88 -0.56
CA TYR A 170 -9.23 -11.91 -1.57
C TYR A 170 -7.81 -12.49 -1.61
N VAL A 171 -6.89 -11.96 -0.79
CA VAL A 171 -5.50 -12.38 -0.70
C VAL A 171 -5.33 -13.42 0.41
N ASN A 172 -4.41 -14.37 0.22
CA ASN A 172 -4.04 -15.30 1.28
C ASN A 172 -3.55 -14.53 2.53
N PRO A 173 -4.21 -14.66 3.69
CA PRO A 173 -3.85 -13.91 4.89
C PRO A 173 -2.45 -14.20 5.42
N GLU A 174 -1.86 -15.36 5.09
CA GLU A 174 -0.47 -15.66 5.46
C GLU A 174 0.54 -14.74 4.78
N TYR A 175 0.25 -14.29 3.55
CA TYR A 175 1.14 -13.40 2.80
C TYR A 175 1.08 -11.97 3.35
N LEU A 176 -0.11 -11.50 3.74
CA LEU A 176 -0.30 -10.18 4.35
C LEU A 176 0.39 -10.06 5.72
N ARG A 177 0.40 -11.14 6.51
CA ARG A 177 1.04 -11.16 7.86
C ARG A 177 2.52 -11.52 7.84
N SER A 178 3.08 -11.80 6.66
CA SER A 178 4.45 -12.28 6.53
C SER A 178 5.47 -11.23 6.98
N ARG A 179 6.41 -11.63 7.83
CA ARG A 179 7.58 -10.82 8.21
C ARG A 179 8.84 -11.15 7.39
N ARG A 180 8.76 -12.16 6.51
CA ARG A 180 9.83 -12.54 5.59
C ARG A 180 9.63 -11.90 4.23
N GLU A 181 10.68 -11.91 3.41
CA GLU A 181 10.54 -11.58 2.00
C GLU A 181 9.60 -12.58 1.31
N LEU A 182 8.65 -12.04 0.56
CA LEU A 182 7.69 -12.83 -0.22
C LEU A 182 8.36 -13.34 -1.49
N SER A 183 8.02 -14.57 -1.90
CA SER A 183 8.36 -15.06 -3.23
C SER A 183 7.67 -14.20 -4.29
N LEU A 184 8.13 -14.29 -5.55
CA LEU A 184 7.51 -13.54 -6.64
C LEU A 184 6.02 -13.88 -6.80
N GLU A 185 5.65 -15.15 -6.64
CA GLU A 185 4.26 -15.60 -6.75
C GLU A 185 3.40 -15.05 -5.61
N GLU A 186 3.92 -15.09 -4.39
CA GLU A 186 3.25 -14.54 -3.21
C GLU A 186 3.08 -13.02 -3.32
N TRP A 187 4.12 -12.32 -3.77
CA TRP A 187 4.06 -10.88 -4.03
C TRP A 187 3.07 -10.52 -5.14
N ARG A 188 3.00 -11.29 -6.22
CA ARG A 188 1.99 -11.09 -7.28
C ARG A 188 0.57 -11.22 -6.74
N HIS A 189 0.36 -12.14 -5.81
CA HIS A 189 -0.92 -12.29 -5.13
C HIS A 189 -1.26 -11.04 -4.29
N VAL A 190 -0.32 -10.55 -3.48
CA VAL A 190 -0.52 -9.33 -2.66
C VAL A 190 -0.70 -8.08 -3.51
N SER A 191 0.19 -7.84 -4.49
CA SER A 191 0.18 -6.65 -5.34
C SER A 191 -1.02 -6.57 -6.30
N ALA A 192 -1.79 -7.64 -6.46
CA ALA A 192 -3.03 -7.64 -7.21
C ALA A 192 -4.20 -7.00 -6.45
N HIS A 193 -4.12 -6.83 -5.13
CA HIS A 193 -5.25 -6.35 -4.33
C HIS A 193 -5.81 -4.98 -4.76
N PRO A 194 -5.04 -3.99 -5.26
CA PRO A 194 -5.64 -2.73 -5.71
C PRO A 194 -6.55 -2.95 -6.93
N ARG A 195 -6.15 -3.85 -7.82
CA ARG A 195 -6.95 -4.23 -9.01
C ARG A 195 -8.16 -5.06 -8.64
N VAL A 196 -8.04 -5.95 -7.65
CA VAL A 196 -9.18 -6.70 -7.12
C VAL A 196 -10.17 -5.75 -6.43
N GLY A 197 -9.67 -4.77 -5.66
CA GLY A 197 -10.48 -3.74 -5.01
C GLY A 197 -11.21 -2.85 -6.02
N GLU A 198 -10.53 -2.41 -7.08
CA GLU A 198 -11.16 -1.67 -8.19
C GLU A 198 -12.32 -2.47 -8.80
N LEU A 199 -12.07 -3.73 -9.13
CA LEU A 199 -13.06 -4.62 -9.72
C LEU A 199 -14.24 -4.82 -8.77
N PHE A 200 -13.98 -5.04 -7.48
CA PHE A 200 -14.99 -5.15 -6.45
C PHE A 200 -15.87 -3.89 -6.41
N VAL A 201 -15.27 -2.70 -6.36
CA VAL A 201 -16.01 -1.44 -6.33
C VAL A 201 -16.87 -1.29 -7.59
N GLN A 202 -16.35 -1.64 -8.76
CA GLN A 202 -17.09 -1.56 -10.02
C GLN A 202 -18.27 -2.54 -10.10
N THR A 203 -18.14 -3.76 -9.58
CA THR A 203 -19.14 -4.82 -9.74
C THR A 203 -20.12 -4.92 -8.59
N ASN A 204 -19.72 -4.55 -7.38
CA ASN A 204 -20.48 -4.77 -6.14
C ASN A 204 -21.02 -3.47 -5.51
N THR A 205 -20.75 -2.32 -6.10
CA THR A 205 -21.24 -1.03 -5.60
C THR A 205 -21.89 -0.21 -6.72
N ARG A 206 -22.43 0.95 -6.35
CA ARG A 206 -22.88 2.00 -7.30
C ARG A 206 -22.04 3.27 -7.16
N TYR A 207 -20.82 3.15 -6.63
CA TYR A 207 -19.94 4.30 -6.47
C TYR A 207 -19.53 4.85 -7.84
N PRO A 208 -19.18 6.16 -7.92
CA PRO A 208 -18.61 6.73 -9.13
C PRO A 208 -17.36 5.96 -9.58
N LYS A 209 -17.16 5.81 -10.90
CA LYS A 209 -16.00 5.08 -11.47
C LYS A 209 -14.65 5.63 -10.97
N GLN A 210 -14.61 6.93 -10.66
CA GLN A 210 -13.45 7.60 -10.09
C GLN A 210 -13.00 6.98 -8.76
N ILE A 211 -13.92 6.49 -7.93
CA ILE A 211 -13.59 5.82 -6.68
C ILE A 211 -12.82 4.53 -6.95
N ALA A 212 -13.30 3.71 -7.89
CA ALA A 212 -12.61 2.49 -8.29
C ALA A 212 -11.22 2.79 -8.89
N ALA A 213 -11.09 3.83 -9.70
CA ALA A 213 -9.80 4.24 -10.25
C ALA A 213 -8.80 4.69 -9.16
N LEU A 214 -9.28 5.40 -8.13
CA LEU A 214 -8.46 5.76 -6.98
C LEU A 214 -8.03 4.54 -6.16
N VAL A 215 -8.95 3.60 -5.93
CA VAL A 215 -8.65 2.31 -5.29
C VAL A 215 -7.61 1.53 -6.10
N ALA A 216 -7.64 1.55 -7.43
CA ALA A 216 -6.63 0.89 -8.25
C ALA A 216 -5.23 1.53 -8.12
N ALA A 217 -5.18 2.82 -7.84
CA ALA A 217 -3.99 3.65 -7.95
C ALA A 217 -3.34 4.05 -6.61
N HIS A 218 -3.83 3.55 -5.47
CA HIS A 218 -3.38 4.03 -4.15
C HIS A 218 -1.91 3.70 -3.84
N HIS A 219 -1.34 2.67 -4.48
CA HIS A 219 0.09 2.33 -4.43
C HIS A 219 0.88 2.80 -5.66
N GLU A 220 0.25 3.49 -6.61
CA GLU A 220 0.95 4.07 -7.76
C GLU A 220 1.76 5.30 -7.33
N ARG A 221 2.96 5.43 -7.90
CA ARG A 221 3.87 6.57 -7.67
C ARG A 221 3.96 7.41 -8.93
N LEU A 222 4.20 8.72 -8.79
CA LEU A 222 4.11 9.63 -9.94
C LEU A 222 5.13 9.31 -11.04
N ASP A 223 6.22 8.62 -10.71
CA ASP A 223 7.28 8.24 -11.65
C ASP A 223 7.18 6.80 -12.17
N GLY A 224 6.10 6.07 -11.86
CA GLY A 224 5.85 4.71 -12.34
C GLY A 224 6.57 3.60 -11.56
N THR A 225 7.14 3.91 -10.39
CA THR A 225 7.73 2.91 -9.47
C THR A 225 6.70 2.22 -8.57
N GLY A 226 5.44 2.65 -8.63
CA GLY A 226 4.33 2.03 -7.91
C GLY A 226 3.73 0.82 -8.64
N TYR A 227 2.66 0.26 -8.08
CA TYR A 227 1.95 -0.90 -8.62
C TYR A 227 0.43 -0.72 -8.49
N PRO A 228 -0.41 -1.48 -9.23
CA PRO A 228 -0.08 -2.60 -10.12
C PRO A 228 0.16 -2.25 -11.60
N ALA A 229 -0.30 -1.09 -12.06
CA ALA A 229 -0.22 -0.67 -13.46
C ALA A 229 1.11 0.01 -13.81
N ARG A 230 1.89 0.47 -12.81
CA ARG A 230 3.13 1.24 -12.99
C ARG A 230 2.87 2.51 -13.80
N ALA A 231 1.76 3.16 -13.49
CA ALA A 231 1.30 4.34 -14.19
C ALA A 231 2.17 5.55 -13.83
N VAL A 232 2.43 6.41 -14.82
CA VAL A 232 3.26 7.62 -14.67
C VAL A 232 2.36 8.84 -14.75
N ALA A 233 2.61 9.86 -13.92
CA ALA A 233 1.92 11.13 -14.03
C ALA A 233 2.09 11.75 -15.43
N PRO A 234 1.07 12.41 -16.02
CA PRO A 234 -0.21 12.78 -15.42
C PRO A 234 -1.34 11.76 -15.64
N ALA A 235 -1.04 10.50 -15.99
CA ALA A 235 -2.07 9.49 -16.27
C ALA A 235 -2.82 8.99 -15.03
N LEU A 236 -2.34 9.31 -13.82
CA LEU A 236 -2.97 8.94 -12.56
C LEU A 236 -4.28 9.71 -12.32
N PRO A 237 -5.29 9.08 -11.71
CA PRO A 237 -6.57 9.75 -11.45
C PRO A 237 -6.41 10.92 -10.47
N GLU A 238 -7.22 11.95 -10.66
CA GLU A 238 -7.30 13.08 -9.73
C GLU A 238 -7.62 12.59 -8.31
N GLY A 239 -6.77 12.95 -7.35
CA GLY A 239 -6.86 12.50 -5.96
C GLY A 239 -5.94 11.32 -5.61
N ALA A 240 -5.33 10.63 -6.59
CA ALA A 240 -4.39 9.52 -6.31
C ALA A 240 -3.22 9.98 -5.42
N GLY A 241 -2.76 11.21 -5.64
CA GLY A 241 -1.74 11.84 -4.81
C GLY A 241 -2.10 11.98 -3.33
N TYR A 242 -3.39 12.19 -3.00
CA TYR A 242 -3.83 12.25 -1.61
C TYR A 242 -3.79 10.87 -0.95
N LEU A 243 -4.25 9.84 -1.65
CA LEU A 243 -4.22 8.45 -1.17
C LEU A 243 -2.78 7.95 -0.99
N LEU A 244 -1.91 8.18 -1.98
CA LEU A 244 -0.49 7.78 -1.91
C LEU A 244 0.23 8.39 -0.70
N VAL A 245 0.01 9.67 -0.44
CA VAL A 245 0.60 10.37 0.71
C VAL A 245 -0.02 9.88 2.02
N ALA A 246 -1.35 9.75 2.08
CA ALA A 246 -2.05 9.24 3.26
C ALA A 246 -1.60 7.82 3.64
N GLU A 247 -1.44 6.96 2.64
CA GLU A 247 -0.99 5.57 2.80
C GLU A 247 0.44 5.50 3.33
N THR A 248 1.34 6.29 2.73
CA THR A 248 2.73 6.37 3.20
C THR A 248 2.81 6.87 4.64
N MET A 249 1.99 7.87 4.99
CA MET A 249 1.91 8.34 6.37
C MET A 249 1.41 7.24 7.30
N ALA A 250 0.31 6.57 6.97
CA ALA A 250 -0.29 5.51 7.78
C ALA A 250 0.70 4.37 8.04
N GLY A 251 1.45 3.95 7.03
CA GLY A 251 2.46 2.89 7.14
C GLY A 251 3.65 3.22 8.04
N VAL A 252 3.91 4.50 8.34
CA VAL A 252 5.01 4.92 9.23
C VAL A 252 4.53 5.47 10.57
N MET A 253 3.22 5.61 10.78
CA MET A 253 2.65 6.22 11.98
C MET A 253 2.85 5.41 13.26
N ASN A 254 3.05 4.11 13.13
CA ASN A 254 3.33 3.22 14.26
C ASN A 254 4.84 3.03 14.53
N ASP A 255 5.72 3.74 13.81
CA ASP A 255 7.16 3.67 14.06
C ASP A 255 7.51 4.41 15.37
N PRO A 256 8.24 3.78 16.31
CA PRO A 256 8.67 4.42 17.55
C PRO A 256 9.59 5.63 17.32
N VAL A 257 10.16 5.78 16.12
CA VAL A 257 11.02 6.90 15.73
C VAL A 257 10.17 7.95 15.00
N SER A 258 9.98 9.12 15.61
CA SER A 258 9.23 10.31 15.13
C SER A 258 8.48 10.11 13.81
N ALA A 259 7.30 9.49 13.89
CA ALA A 259 6.46 9.12 12.74
C ALA A 259 6.29 10.24 11.68
N PRO A 260 6.03 11.51 12.05
CA PRO A 260 5.95 12.60 11.08
C PRO A 260 7.25 12.87 10.33
N ALA A 261 8.40 12.86 11.03
CA ALA A 261 9.71 13.08 10.42
C ALA A 261 10.08 11.93 9.48
N ARG A 262 9.80 10.68 9.88
CA ARG A 262 9.96 9.51 9.02
C ARG A 262 9.12 9.62 7.75
N ALA A 263 7.86 10.07 7.83
CA ALA A 263 7.00 10.26 6.67
C ALA A 263 7.58 11.29 5.69
N VAL A 264 8.02 12.44 6.21
CA VAL A 264 8.66 13.49 5.41
C VAL A 264 9.93 12.98 4.73
N LEU A 265 10.80 12.30 5.46
CA LEU A 265 12.03 11.72 4.91
C LEU A 265 11.72 10.70 3.81
N ALA A 266 10.80 9.76 4.08
CA ALA A 266 10.42 8.73 3.12
C ALA A 266 9.87 9.34 1.82
N MET A 267 9.05 10.39 1.90
CA MET A 267 8.47 11.04 0.71
C MET A 267 9.45 12.00 0.00
N GLY A 268 10.36 12.62 0.75
CA GLY A 268 11.32 13.59 0.24
C GLY A 268 12.59 12.99 -0.35
N LEU A 269 12.89 11.71 -0.05
CA LEU A 269 14.15 11.08 -0.41
C LEU A 269 14.38 11.01 -1.93
N VAL A 270 13.40 10.52 -2.70
CA VAL A 270 13.52 10.38 -4.16
C VAL A 270 12.56 11.34 -4.84
N PHE A 271 13.14 12.32 -5.54
CA PHE A 271 12.35 13.32 -6.24
C PHE A 271 11.50 12.71 -7.35
N GLY A 272 10.23 13.12 -7.40
CA GLY A 272 9.27 12.71 -8.41
C GLY A 272 8.45 11.46 -8.05
N GLU A 273 8.66 10.81 -6.89
CA GLU A 273 7.80 9.70 -6.46
C GLU A 273 6.43 10.21 -5.95
N TYR A 274 6.42 11.38 -5.31
CA TYR A 274 5.26 11.95 -4.60
C TYR A 274 4.87 13.35 -5.10
N PRO A 275 3.60 13.75 -4.98
CA PRO A 275 3.13 15.10 -5.34
C PRO A 275 3.58 16.14 -4.30
N MET A 276 4.58 16.94 -4.64
CA MET A 276 5.19 17.91 -3.71
C MET A 276 4.21 18.93 -3.13
N GLY A 277 3.15 19.30 -3.86
CA GLY A 277 2.09 20.17 -3.32
C GLY A 277 1.39 19.57 -2.11
N VAL A 278 1.15 18.25 -2.12
CA VAL A 278 0.54 17.52 -1.01
C VAL A 278 1.56 17.27 0.11
N VAL A 279 2.78 16.84 -0.26
CA VAL A 279 3.87 16.58 0.69
C VAL A 279 4.23 17.84 1.49
N ASN A 280 4.17 19.03 0.89
CA ASN A 280 4.42 20.30 1.58
C ASN A 280 3.51 20.50 2.80
N HIS A 281 2.25 20.05 2.77
CA HIS A 281 1.36 20.14 3.92
C HIS A 281 1.79 19.22 5.07
N VAL A 282 2.35 18.05 4.74
CA VAL A 282 2.93 17.11 5.72
C VAL A 282 4.19 17.72 6.34
N VAL A 283 5.08 18.28 5.52
CA VAL A 283 6.29 18.99 5.99
C VAL A 283 5.93 20.15 6.92
N LEU A 284 4.95 20.97 6.56
CA LEU A 284 4.53 22.11 7.39
C LEU A 284 3.94 21.65 8.72
N ALA A 285 3.18 20.55 8.75
CA ALA A 285 2.65 20.00 10.00
C ALA A 285 3.76 19.38 10.86
N GLN A 286 4.72 18.68 10.26
CA GLN A 286 5.84 18.05 10.96
C GLN A 286 6.70 19.07 11.71
N ARG A 287 6.79 20.33 11.27
CA ARG A 287 7.56 21.39 11.99
C ARG A 287 7.08 21.62 13.43
N SER A 288 5.83 21.31 13.74
CA SER A 288 5.29 21.39 15.11
C SER A 288 5.60 20.14 15.95
N PHE A 289 6.22 19.13 15.35
CA PHE A 289 6.60 17.85 15.94
C PHE A 289 8.07 17.55 15.60
N PRO A 290 9.01 18.34 16.15
CA PRO A 290 10.43 18.09 15.95
C PRO A 290 10.81 16.70 16.46
N VAL A 291 11.90 16.15 15.94
CA VAL A 291 12.46 14.88 16.43
C VAL A 291 12.99 15.11 17.84
N GLU A 292 12.27 14.62 18.84
CA GLU A 292 12.67 14.70 20.25
C GLU A 292 13.47 13.44 20.63
N GLY A 293 14.62 13.63 21.32
CA GLY A 293 15.31 12.56 22.05
C GLY A 293 16.78 12.34 21.68
N SER A 294 17.55 11.86 22.67
CA SER A 294 18.90 11.34 22.49
C SER A 294 18.82 9.92 21.92
N VAL A 295 18.55 9.78 20.62
CA VAL A 295 18.67 8.48 19.98
C VAL A 295 20.15 8.13 19.93
N THR A 296 20.55 7.09 20.67
CA THR A 296 21.92 6.60 20.61
C THR A 296 22.13 5.91 19.28
N LEU A 297 23.08 6.41 18.49
CA LEU A 297 23.47 5.79 17.23
C LEU A 297 24.38 4.59 17.50
N GLU A 298 23.91 3.39 17.17
CA GLU A 298 24.74 2.19 17.08
C GLU A 298 25.64 2.29 15.84
N ARG A 299 26.77 3.02 15.99
CA ARG A 299 27.63 3.46 14.88
C ARG A 299 28.07 2.34 13.94
N GLU A 300 28.52 1.21 14.50
CA GLU A 300 28.99 0.07 13.68
C GLU A 300 27.86 -0.51 12.85
N ALA A 301 26.71 -0.77 13.47
CA ALA A 301 25.55 -1.32 12.77
C ALA A 301 24.99 -0.33 11.72
N ALA A 302 24.99 0.97 12.03
CA ALA A 302 24.61 2.01 11.07
C ALA A 302 25.60 2.07 9.89
N ARG A 303 26.90 2.00 10.15
CA ARG A 303 27.95 1.95 9.12
C ARG A 303 27.76 0.74 8.20
N GLU A 304 27.54 -0.44 8.76
CA GLU A 304 27.26 -1.65 7.98
C GLU A 304 26.03 -1.50 7.09
N ARG A 305 24.94 -0.92 7.61
CA ARG A 305 23.72 -0.65 6.82
C ARG A 305 24.00 0.31 5.66
N VAL A 306 24.69 1.42 5.92
CA VAL A 306 25.05 2.43 4.91
C VAL A 306 25.93 1.82 3.81
N VAL A 307 27.00 1.14 4.20
CA VAL A 307 27.95 0.51 3.26
C VAL A 307 27.24 -0.55 2.42
N ALA A 308 26.43 -1.41 3.04
CA ALA A 308 25.72 -2.45 2.30
C ALA A 308 24.74 -1.90 1.25
N VAL A 309 24.08 -0.76 1.54
CA VAL A 309 23.20 -0.07 0.58
C VAL A 309 24.01 0.59 -0.53
N ARG A 310 25.09 1.30 -0.20
CA ARG A 310 25.99 1.94 -1.16
C ARG A 310 26.52 0.93 -2.17
N ASP A 311 27.19 -0.11 -1.66
CA ASP A 311 27.83 -1.11 -2.50
C ASP A 311 26.79 -1.88 -3.34
N GLY A 312 25.60 -2.12 -2.79
CA GLY A 312 24.49 -2.74 -3.51
C GLY A 312 23.99 -1.89 -4.68
N LEU A 313 23.84 -0.57 -4.48
CA LEU A 313 23.43 0.36 -5.55
C LEU A 313 24.51 0.50 -6.62
N GLU A 314 25.78 0.59 -6.23
CA GLU A 314 26.91 0.65 -7.16
C GLU A 314 26.96 -0.61 -8.03
N ARG A 315 26.92 -1.81 -7.42
CA ARG A 315 26.85 -3.08 -8.15
C ARG A 315 25.64 -3.14 -9.08
N ALA A 316 24.45 -2.73 -8.62
CA ALA A 316 23.25 -2.76 -9.46
C ALA A 316 23.38 -1.84 -10.68
N ARG A 317 23.98 -0.65 -10.52
CA ARG A 317 24.24 0.28 -11.63
C ARG A 317 25.28 -0.26 -12.61
N GLU A 318 26.36 -0.85 -12.11
CA GLU A 318 27.39 -1.47 -12.95
C GLU A 318 26.81 -2.63 -13.76
N VAL A 319 26.08 -3.55 -13.12
CA VAL A 319 25.41 -4.65 -13.82
C VAL A 319 24.44 -4.12 -14.86
N ALA A 320 23.60 -3.13 -14.52
CA ALA A 320 22.67 -2.51 -15.46
C ALA A 320 23.38 -1.91 -16.68
N ALA A 321 24.52 -1.23 -16.50
CA ALA A 321 25.32 -0.70 -17.59
C ALA A 321 25.87 -1.80 -18.50
N THR A 322 26.40 -2.90 -17.93
CA THR A 322 26.91 -4.03 -18.72
C THR A 322 25.81 -4.77 -19.50
N LEU A 323 24.55 -4.68 -19.05
CA LEU A 323 23.41 -5.28 -19.75
C LEU A 323 23.03 -4.51 -21.01
N GLU A 324 23.26 -3.20 -21.09
CA GLU A 324 22.90 -2.38 -22.27
C GLU A 324 23.47 -2.95 -23.57
N ASP A 325 24.71 -3.45 -23.51
CA ASP A 325 25.43 -4.04 -24.65
C ASP A 325 25.07 -5.51 -24.93
N ARG A 326 24.40 -6.18 -23.99
CA ARG A 326 24.15 -7.64 -24.01
C ARG A 326 22.70 -8.01 -24.28
N ILE A 327 21.79 -7.04 -24.31
CA ILE A 327 20.36 -7.28 -24.50
C ILE A 327 20.05 -7.68 -25.95
N ALA A 328 19.38 -8.81 -26.09
CA ALA A 328 18.97 -9.36 -27.38
C ALA A 328 17.47 -9.18 -27.67
N HIS A 329 16.61 -9.02 -26.65
CA HIS A 329 15.16 -9.02 -26.80
C HIS A 329 14.50 -7.71 -26.38
N ASP A 330 13.39 -7.35 -27.03
CA ASP A 330 12.67 -6.11 -26.75
C ASP A 330 12.11 -6.04 -25.32
N ALA A 331 11.70 -7.18 -24.74
CA ALA A 331 11.22 -7.24 -23.36
C ALA A 331 12.33 -6.87 -22.36
N GLU A 332 13.53 -7.42 -22.55
CA GLU A 332 14.73 -7.08 -21.78
C GLU A 332 15.07 -5.59 -21.96
N ARG A 333 15.05 -5.09 -23.20
CA ARG A 333 15.32 -3.67 -23.53
C ARG A 333 14.35 -2.72 -22.85
N ARG A 334 13.06 -3.03 -22.86
CA ARG A 334 12.02 -2.22 -22.19
C ARG A 334 12.21 -2.20 -20.68
N SER A 335 12.51 -3.34 -20.08
CA SER A 335 12.76 -3.42 -18.64
C SER A 335 13.97 -2.59 -18.24
N LEU A 336 15.11 -2.77 -18.93
CA LEU A 336 16.33 -2.00 -18.62
C LEU A 336 16.16 -0.49 -18.87
N LYS A 337 15.53 -0.09 -19.98
CA LYS A 337 15.26 1.32 -20.28
C LYS A 337 14.43 2.01 -19.21
N ARG A 338 13.55 1.29 -18.51
CA ARG A 338 12.80 1.80 -17.36
C ARG A 338 13.65 1.82 -16.09
N LEU A 339 14.41 0.76 -15.83
CA LEU A 339 15.14 0.57 -14.57
C LEU A 339 16.40 1.44 -14.43
N ALA A 340 17.18 1.61 -15.50
CA ALA A 340 18.46 2.32 -15.42
C ALA A 340 18.32 3.79 -14.95
N PRO A 341 17.33 4.58 -15.44
CA PRO A 341 17.05 5.91 -14.90
C PRO A 341 16.62 5.89 -13.42
N LEU A 342 15.87 4.87 -13.00
CA LEU A 342 15.42 4.71 -11.63
C LEU A 342 16.58 4.43 -10.67
N LEU A 343 17.47 3.52 -11.05
CA LEU A 343 18.70 3.23 -10.31
C LEU A 343 19.60 4.46 -10.19
N THR A 344 19.75 5.22 -11.27
CA THR A 344 20.54 6.46 -11.27
C THR A 344 19.94 7.50 -10.34
N ARG A 345 18.61 7.72 -10.40
CA ARG A 345 17.92 8.65 -9.50
C ARG A 345 18.01 8.21 -8.03
N LEU A 346 17.84 6.92 -7.74
CA LEU A 346 17.94 6.39 -6.38
C LEU A 346 19.36 6.53 -5.82
N GLY A 347 20.39 6.25 -6.64
CA GLY A 347 21.79 6.46 -6.26
C GLY A 347 22.11 7.93 -5.98
N ALA A 348 21.67 8.83 -6.88
CA ALA A 348 21.84 10.27 -6.69
C ALA A 348 21.14 10.78 -5.43
N ALA A 349 19.90 10.32 -5.18
CA ALA A 349 19.14 10.62 -3.97
C ALA A 349 19.93 10.20 -2.72
N PHE A 350 20.41 8.96 -2.66
CA PHE A 350 21.17 8.46 -1.51
C PHE A 350 22.46 9.23 -1.25
N VAL A 351 23.22 9.58 -2.30
CA VAL A 351 24.43 10.39 -2.15
C VAL A 351 24.09 11.81 -1.68
N SER A 352 23.02 12.40 -2.20
CA SER A 352 22.62 13.78 -1.89
C SER A 352 22.19 14.01 -0.44
N THR A 353 21.81 12.97 0.31
CA THR A 353 21.52 13.10 1.74
C THR A 353 22.78 13.26 2.59
N GLY A 354 23.97 13.01 2.02
CA GLY A 354 25.23 12.95 2.76
C GLY A 354 25.44 11.65 3.56
N THR A 355 24.39 10.84 3.72
CA THR A 355 24.43 9.56 4.45
C THR A 355 25.42 8.56 3.83
N ALA A 356 25.49 8.49 2.49
CA ALA A 356 26.27 7.49 1.76
C ALA A 356 27.79 7.49 2.06
N HIS A 357 28.33 8.65 2.43
CA HIS A 357 29.76 8.86 2.71
C HIS A 357 30.02 9.35 4.13
N TYR A 358 29.00 9.39 4.99
CA TYR A 358 29.10 9.95 6.33
C TYR A 358 30.26 9.32 7.13
N PHE A 359 30.34 7.99 7.14
CA PHE A 359 31.37 7.25 7.89
C PHE A 359 32.76 7.26 7.24
N ASP A 360 32.89 7.70 5.99
CA ASP A 360 34.20 7.87 5.33
C ASP A 360 34.77 9.27 5.62
N LEU A 361 33.91 10.25 5.88
CA LEU A 361 34.26 11.66 6.09
C LEU A 361 34.40 12.05 7.57
N VAL A 362 33.78 11.29 8.47
CA VAL A 362 33.76 11.58 9.92
C VAL A 362 34.55 10.50 10.66
N GLU A 363 35.84 10.74 10.87
CA GLU A 363 36.76 9.75 11.46
C GLU A 363 36.60 9.57 12.98
N GLN A 364 36.14 10.57 13.76
CA GLN A 364 35.93 10.45 15.21
C GLN A 364 35.09 11.61 15.79
N CYS A 365 34.17 11.26 16.71
CA CYS A 365 33.41 12.13 17.64
C CYS A 365 32.99 13.53 17.16
N ALA A 366 31.97 13.59 16.31
CA ALA A 366 30.96 14.64 16.43
C ALA A 366 29.77 14.06 17.21
N ASP A 367 29.22 14.85 18.14
CA ASP A 367 27.90 14.60 18.71
C ASP A 367 26.91 14.60 17.53
N ALA A 368 26.25 13.47 17.30
CA ALA A 368 25.19 13.39 16.31
C ALA A 368 23.92 13.93 16.98
N ASP A 369 23.35 14.99 16.42
CA ASP A 369 22.03 15.43 16.84
C ASP A 369 20.96 14.39 16.45
N ALA A 370 19.78 14.51 17.05
CA ALA A 370 18.69 13.55 16.85
C ALA A 370 18.27 13.41 15.38
N GLU A 371 18.39 14.48 14.60
CA GLU A 371 18.02 14.52 13.19
C GLU A 371 19.04 13.75 12.33
N LEU A 372 20.33 13.92 12.60
CA LEU A 372 21.38 13.18 11.93
C LEU A 372 21.29 11.68 12.26
N VAL A 373 21.06 11.32 13.53
CA VAL A 373 20.84 9.91 13.90
C VAL A 373 19.63 9.33 13.17
N LEU A 374 18.53 10.07 13.11
CA LEU A 374 17.34 9.69 12.34
C LEU A 374 17.68 9.41 10.87
N GLN A 375 18.43 10.30 10.23
CA GLN A 375 18.81 10.15 8.82
C GLN A 375 19.71 8.92 8.59
N LEU A 376 20.71 8.71 9.45
CA LEU A 376 21.61 7.55 9.36
C LEU A 376 20.87 6.22 9.55
N GLU A 377 19.79 6.20 10.33
CA GLU A 377 18.94 5.02 10.51
C GLU A 377 17.93 4.82 9.37
N LEU A 378 17.23 5.88 8.97
CA LEU A 378 16.10 5.78 8.06
C LEU A 378 16.50 5.80 6.59
N VAL A 379 17.47 6.63 6.17
CA VAL A 379 17.83 6.73 4.76
C VAL A 379 18.26 5.36 4.19
N PRO A 380 19.16 4.58 4.84
CA PRO A 380 19.51 3.26 4.31
C PRO A 380 18.32 2.29 4.28
N ARG A 381 17.42 2.36 5.26
CA ARG A 381 16.17 1.58 5.29
C ARG A 381 15.28 1.90 4.09
N GLU A 382 15.05 3.18 3.84
CA GLU A 382 14.19 3.68 2.78
C GLU A 382 14.77 3.44 1.38
N VAL A 383 16.09 3.54 1.22
CA VAL A 383 16.79 3.18 -0.01
C VAL A 383 16.73 1.67 -0.25
N ARG A 384 17.02 0.85 0.78
CA ARG A 384 16.95 -0.62 0.67
C ARG A 384 15.55 -1.10 0.31
N TRP A 385 14.51 -0.49 0.88
CA TRP A 385 13.14 -0.81 0.53
C TRP A 385 12.82 -0.51 -0.95
N ARG A 386 13.35 0.61 -1.49
CA ARG A 386 13.22 0.94 -2.92
C ARG A 386 14.00 -0.03 -3.81
N MET A 387 15.22 -0.40 -3.43
CA MET A 387 15.99 -1.43 -4.16
C MET A 387 15.23 -2.75 -4.24
N ARG A 388 14.65 -3.22 -3.13
CA ARG A 388 13.79 -4.43 -3.11
C ARG A 388 12.55 -4.29 -3.98
N SER A 389 11.95 -3.10 -4.04
CA SER A 389 10.82 -2.82 -4.93
C SER A 389 11.23 -2.91 -6.41
N LEU A 390 12.38 -2.34 -6.78
CA LEU A 390 12.96 -2.50 -8.12
C LEU A 390 13.28 -3.97 -8.43
N ALA A 391 13.78 -4.74 -7.46
CA ALA A 391 14.03 -6.17 -7.63
C ALA A 391 12.73 -6.95 -7.89
N ARG A 392 11.65 -6.65 -7.15
CA ARG A 392 10.33 -7.24 -7.42
C ARG A 392 9.84 -6.87 -8.81
N ASP A 393 10.11 -5.65 -9.26
CA ASP A 393 9.72 -5.19 -10.59
C ASP A 393 10.44 -5.95 -11.71
N VAL A 394 11.76 -6.08 -11.59
CA VAL A 394 12.59 -6.90 -12.49
C VAL A 394 12.07 -8.34 -12.50
N ALA A 395 11.88 -8.93 -11.32
CA ALA A 395 11.43 -10.31 -11.17
C ALA A 395 10.07 -10.53 -11.85
N GLN A 396 9.16 -9.56 -11.76
CA GLN A 396 7.88 -9.62 -12.45
C GLN A 396 8.04 -9.63 -13.97
N ASP A 397 8.98 -8.85 -14.52
CA ASP A 397 9.26 -8.75 -15.95
C ASP A 397 9.93 -10.03 -16.51
N LEU A 398 10.66 -10.80 -15.69
CA LEU A 398 11.33 -12.03 -16.11
C LEU A 398 10.39 -13.07 -16.74
N GLY A 399 9.10 -13.05 -16.41
CA GLY A 399 8.11 -13.94 -17.03
C GLY A 399 7.97 -13.72 -18.54
N ALA A 400 8.30 -12.54 -19.04
CA ALA A 400 8.32 -12.22 -20.47
C ALA A 400 9.69 -12.43 -21.12
N PHE A 401 10.71 -12.85 -20.37
CA PHE A 401 12.06 -13.04 -20.87
C PHE A 401 12.29 -14.49 -21.31
N PRO A 402 13.11 -14.72 -22.35
CA PRO A 402 13.63 -16.05 -22.66
C PRO A 402 14.61 -16.49 -21.57
N ASP A 403 14.92 -17.79 -21.51
CA ASP A 403 15.74 -18.37 -20.43
C ASP A 403 17.10 -17.69 -20.29
N GLY A 404 17.82 -17.47 -21.39
CA GLY A 404 19.09 -16.71 -21.36
C GLY A 404 18.94 -15.25 -20.90
N GLY A 405 17.75 -14.65 -21.05
CA GLY A 405 17.45 -13.31 -20.52
C GLY A 405 17.29 -13.32 -19.00
N ARG A 406 16.73 -14.39 -18.44
CA ARG A 406 16.60 -14.56 -16.98
C ARG A 406 17.96 -14.71 -16.32
N GLU A 407 18.85 -15.50 -16.92
CA GLU A 407 20.23 -15.66 -16.46
C GLU A 407 21.01 -14.34 -16.53
N ARG A 408 20.86 -13.57 -17.61
CA ARG A 408 21.49 -12.25 -17.75
C ARG A 408 21.08 -11.27 -16.65
N PHE A 409 19.80 -11.26 -16.23
CA PHE A 409 19.29 -10.33 -15.23
C PHE A 409 19.45 -10.82 -13.78
N ALA A 410 19.86 -12.08 -13.54
CA ALA A 410 20.05 -12.61 -12.20
C ALA A 410 21.03 -11.78 -11.34
N PRO A 411 22.21 -11.37 -11.85
CA PRO A 411 23.14 -10.54 -11.07
C PRO A 411 22.55 -9.17 -10.67
N LEU A 412 21.65 -8.62 -11.48
CA LEU A 412 20.97 -7.35 -11.16
C LEU A 412 19.98 -7.54 -10.00
N LEU A 413 19.25 -8.66 -10.00
CA LEU A 413 18.35 -9.01 -8.90
C LEU A 413 19.12 -9.22 -7.59
N ASP A 414 20.24 -9.93 -7.62
CA ASP A 414 21.06 -10.20 -6.45
C ASP A 414 21.61 -8.90 -5.85
N ALA A 415 22.12 -8.00 -6.71
CA ALA A 415 22.59 -6.68 -6.31
C ALA A 415 21.48 -5.84 -5.65
N LEU A 416 20.27 -5.85 -6.22
CA LEU A 416 19.11 -5.14 -5.70
C LEU A 416 18.56 -5.70 -4.38
N ARG A 417 18.65 -7.02 -4.17
CA ARG A 417 18.25 -7.67 -2.92
C ARG A 417 19.28 -7.48 -1.80
N GLY A 418 20.52 -7.19 -2.16
CA GLY A 418 21.65 -7.17 -1.23
C GLY A 418 22.15 -8.58 -0.90
N GLU A 419 21.86 -9.57 -1.75
CA GLU A 419 22.45 -10.90 -1.65
C GLU A 419 23.86 -10.82 -2.25
N SER A 420 24.89 -11.09 -1.46
CA SER A 420 26.25 -11.19 -1.98
C SER A 420 26.32 -12.31 -3.00
N ALA A 421 27.00 -12.08 -4.12
CA ALA A 421 27.31 -13.07 -5.17
C ALA A 421 28.30 -14.16 -4.70
N VAL A 422 28.15 -14.65 -3.47
CA VAL A 422 28.86 -15.79 -2.90
C VAL A 422 27.89 -16.96 -2.84
N ARG A 423 27.45 -17.39 -4.02
CA ARG A 423 27.07 -18.78 -4.27
C ARG A 423 27.96 -19.25 -5.42
N ALA A 424 29.23 -19.50 -5.07
CA ALA A 424 30.13 -20.31 -5.87
C ALA A 424 29.90 -21.78 -5.55
#